data_AF-A0A7M7HJI1-F1
#
_entry.id   AF-A0A7M7HJI1-F1
#
_cell.length_a   1.000
_cell.length_b   1.000
_cell.length_c   1.000
_cell.angle_alpha   90.00
_cell.angle_beta   90.00
_cell.angle_gamma   90.00
#
_symmetry.space_group_name_H-M   'P 1'
#
loop_
_entity.id
_entity.type
_entity.pdbx_description
1 polymer ?
#
loop_
_entity_poly.entity_id
_entity_poly.type
_entity_poly.pdbx_seq_one_letter_code
_entity_poly.pdbx_strand_id
1 'polypeptide(L)'
;MLRAMDGIPDKTLLAIAKAISNNEKLLALVLELDFSYADFVNFKATNHSGGEVTSSGTISMIFTWKETTRREDQVRVLSKALEKVGLVEVVEEYLLVRDVADGSEQPLGESNSASNQAEPVRSSKGNRINHYVSQEQLNKISREFPNENFESFSLKLGIGANQANNILVKHCKDYRKALMEILMAWKNRTSGPCQDLEDYLSASGAEDLIANILYR
;
A
#
# COMPACT_ATOMS: atom_id res chain seq x y z
N MET A 1 -9.97 -9.72 15.61
CA MET A 1 -8.73 -9.95 16.39
C MET A 1 -7.54 -9.59 15.54
N LEU A 2 -6.78 -8.55 15.90
CA LEU A 2 -5.36 -8.49 15.53
C LEU A 2 -4.63 -9.39 16.52
N ARG A 3 -4.35 -10.64 16.15
CA ARG A 3 -3.46 -11.47 16.99
C ARG A 3 -2.10 -10.78 16.97
N ALA A 4 -1.44 -10.67 18.12
CA ALA A 4 -0.07 -10.14 18.23
C ALA A 4 0.98 -10.89 17.38
N MET A 5 0.60 -11.99 16.73
CA MET A 5 1.43 -12.75 15.79
C MET A 5 1.25 -12.34 14.32
N ASP A 6 0.20 -11.58 14.01
CA ASP A 6 -0.04 -11.02 12.68
C ASP A 6 0.30 -9.53 12.72
N GLY A 7 1.23 -9.10 11.86
CA GLY A 7 1.60 -7.68 11.75
C GLY A 7 0.42 -6.79 11.38
N ILE A 8 0.59 -5.47 11.45
CA ILE A 8 -0.49 -4.51 11.19
C ILE A 8 -0.97 -4.66 9.73
N PRO A 9 -2.26 -4.90 9.46
CA PRO A 9 -2.81 -4.98 8.11
C PRO A 9 -2.62 -3.66 7.37
N ASP A 10 -2.30 -3.74 6.08
CA ASP A 10 -2.07 -2.56 5.23
C ASP A 10 -3.24 -1.58 5.26
N LYS A 11 -4.48 -2.08 5.30
CA LYS A 11 -5.69 -1.23 5.38
C LYS A 11 -5.73 -0.37 6.65
N THR A 12 -5.32 -0.94 7.79
CA THR A 12 -5.28 -0.23 9.08
C THR A 12 -4.17 0.81 9.04
N LEU A 13 -3.02 0.40 8.51
CA LEU A 13 -1.85 1.25 8.36
C LEU A 13 -2.11 2.45 7.44
N LEU A 14 -2.85 2.24 6.35
CA LEU A 14 -3.30 3.28 5.43
C LEU A 14 -4.25 4.26 6.11
N ALA A 15 -5.19 3.76 6.90
CA ALA A 15 -6.14 4.61 7.63
C ALA A 15 -5.41 5.50 8.65
N ILE A 16 -4.46 4.93 9.40
CA ILE A 16 -3.56 5.67 10.29
C ILE A 16 -2.79 6.74 9.51
N ALA A 17 -2.14 6.37 8.40
CA ALA A 17 -1.36 7.30 7.59
C ALA A 17 -2.21 8.49 7.10
N LYS A 18 -3.44 8.23 6.62
CA LYS A 18 -4.38 9.28 6.20
C LYS A 18 -4.80 10.17 7.37
N ALA A 19 -5.13 9.60 8.52
CA ALA A 19 -5.54 10.35 9.71
C ALA A 19 -4.45 11.32 10.20
N ILE A 20 -3.17 10.96 10.05
CA ILE A 20 -2.04 11.77 10.52
C ILE A 20 -1.39 12.64 9.43
N SER A 21 -1.86 12.57 8.18
CA SER A 21 -1.16 13.17 7.03
C SER A 21 -1.00 14.68 7.09
N ASN A 22 -1.96 15.37 7.72
CA ASN A 22 -1.93 16.83 7.90
C ASN A 22 -1.58 17.24 9.34
N ASN A 23 -1.05 16.31 10.14
CA ASN A 23 -0.78 16.57 11.54
C ASN A 23 0.59 17.23 11.72
N GLU A 24 0.65 18.31 12.50
CA GLU A 24 1.90 19.01 12.83
C GLU A 24 2.91 18.12 13.58
N LYS A 25 2.42 17.08 14.25
CA LYS A 25 3.21 16.09 15.00
C LYS A 25 3.89 15.05 14.11
N LEU A 26 3.68 15.12 12.78
CA LEU A 26 4.25 14.15 11.84
C LEU A 26 5.79 14.10 11.94
N LEU A 27 6.47 15.24 12.07
CA LEU A 27 7.93 15.26 12.25
C LEU A 27 8.35 14.54 13.54
N ALA A 28 7.67 14.78 14.65
CA ALA A 28 7.98 14.10 15.90
C ALA A 28 7.77 12.58 15.77
N LEU A 29 6.71 12.16 15.09
CA LEU A 29 6.44 10.74 14.85
C LEU A 29 7.52 10.09 13.99
N VAL A 30 8.00 10.78 12.95
CA VAL A 30 9.08 10.29 12.07
C VAL A 30 10.32 9.97 12.91
N LEU A 31 10.71 10.88 13.81
CA LEU A 31 11.87 10.69 14.69
C LEU A 31 11.65 9.55 15.69
N GLU A 32 10.45 9.37 16.22
CA GLU A 32 10.12 8.24 17.11
C GLU A 32 10.10 6.88 16.40
N LEU A 33 9.91 6.87 15.07
CA LEU A 33 10.01 5.68 14.24
C LEU A 33 11.43 5.47 13.68
N ASP A 34 12.45 6.12 14.28
CA ASP A 34 13.87 6.05 13.96
C ASP A 34 14.25 6.50 12.53
N PHE A 35 13.42 7.33 11.89
CA PHE A 35 13.78 7.98 10.64
C PHE A 35 14.54 9.29 10.87
N SER A 36 15.32 9.71 9.87
CA SER A 36 16.03 10.99 9.92
C SER A 36 15.14 12.16 9.49
N TYR A 37 15.56 13.39 9.83
CA TYR A 37 14.93 14.61 9.29
C TYR A 37 14.98 14.67 7.75
N ALA A 38 16.04 14.12 7.13
CA ALA A 38 16.15 14.07 5.68
C ALA A 38 15.07 13.16 5.07
N ASP A 39 14.78 12.02 5.71
CA ASP A 39 13.68 11.13 5.30
C ASP A 39 12.34 11.85 5.41
N PHE A 40 12.10 12.59 6.51
CA PHE A 40 10.90 13.43 6.65
C PHE A 40 10.73 14.43 5.50
N VAL A 41 11.81 15.16 5.14
CA VAL A 41 11.76 16.15 4.06
C VAL A 41 11.44 15.46 2.73
N ASN A 42 12.00 14.28 2.45
CA ASN A 42 11.70 13.50 1.26
C ASN A 42 10.23 13.05 1.24
N PHE A 43 9.71 12.53 2.35
CA PHE A 43 8.29 12.17 2.47
C PHE A 43 7.39 13.40 2.26
N LYS A 44 7.69 14.53 2.91
CA LYS A 44 6.91 15.76 2.80
C LYS A 44 6.94 16.37 1.39
N ALA A 45 8.07 16.29 0.69
CA ALA A 45 8.19 16.73 -0.70
C ALA A 45 7.25 15.93 -1.62
N THR A 46 7.06 14.64 -1.32
CA THR A 46 6.15 13.74 -2.05
C THR A 46 4.68 14.10 -1.82
N ASN A 47 4.33 14.77 -0.72
CA ASN A 47 2.96 15.26 -0.47
C ASN A 47 2.58 16.48 -1.33
N HIS A 48 3.52 17.15 -2.00
CA HIS A 48 3.27 18.38 -2.79
C HIS A 48 3.52 18.19 -4.30
N SER A 49 3.74 16.96 -4.77
CA SER A 49 4.01 16.70 -6.18
C SER A 49 2.75 16.95 -7.02
N GLY A 50 2.80 17.94 -7.93
CA GLY A 50 1.71 18.23 -8.86
C GLY A 50 0.77 19.38 -8.46
N GLY A 51 1.08 20.12 -7.39
CA GLY A 51 0.28 21.28 -6.95
C GLY A 51 -0.91 20.93 -6.05
N GLU A 52 -1.19 19.65 -5.84
CA GLU A 52 -2.17 19.17 -4.86
C GLU A 52 -1.47 18.63 -3.61
N VAL A 53 -2.04 18.92 -2.43
CA VAL A 53 -1.58 18.35 -1.15
C VAL A 53 -2.16 16.95 -1.01
N THR A 54 -1.30 15.94 -1.05
CA THR A 54 -1.68 14.53 -0.93
C THR A 54 -1.17 13.90 0.38
N SER A 55 -1.65 12.69 0.68
CA SER A 55 -1.18 11.87 1.81
C SER A 55 -0.08 10.87 1.42
N SER A 56 0.38 10.87 0.16
CA SER A 56 1.24 9.82 -0.40
C SER A 56 2.59 9.65 0.31
N GLY A 57 3.23 10.74 0.68
CA GLY A 57 4.47 10.73 1.45
C GLY A 57 4.29 10.17 2.86
N THR A 58 3.20 10.54 3.54
CA THR A 58 2.87 9.98 4.87
C THR A 58 2.58 8.48 4.80
N ILE A 59 1.89 8.04 3.75
CA ILE A 59 1.67 6.62 3.49
C ILE A 59 3.00 5.91 3.25
N SER A 60 3.84 6.46 2.37
CA SER A 60 5.16 5.89 2.07
C SER A 60 6.04 5.76 3.32
N MET A 61 6.02 6.75 4.21
CA MET A 61 6.72 6.72 5.49
C MET A 61 6.28 5.54 6.36
N ILE A 62 4.98 5.42 6.62
CA ILE A 62 4.46 4.38 7.51
C ILE A 62 4.69 2.97 6.90
N PHE A 63 4.56 2.82 5.58
CA PHE A 63 4.84 1.54 4.92
C PHE A 63 6.33 1.19 4.90
N THR A 64 7.21 2.18 4.74
CA THR A 64 8.67 1.97 4.85
C THR A 64 9.02 1.47 6.25
N TRP A 65 8.44 2.07 7.29
CA TRP A 65 8.65 1.61 8.68
C TRP A 65 8.14 0.18 8.90
N LYS A 66 6.99 -0.16 8.30
CA LYS A 66 6.45 -1.53 8.37
C LYS A 66 7.40 -2.55 7.76
N GLU A 67 8.06 -2.22 6.65
CA GLU A 67 9.03 -3.11 5.98
C GLU A 67 10.31 -3.32 6.80
N THR A 68 10.69 -2.35 7.64
CA THR A 68 11.89 -2.44 8.52
C THR A 68 11.61 -2.99 9.92
N THR A 69 10.32 -3.13 10.30
CA THR A 69 9.91 -3.58 11.63
C THR A 69 9.33 -4.99 11.61
N ARG A 70 9.78 -5.84 12.53
CA ARG A 70 9.28 -7.22 12.68
C ARG A 70 7.78 -7.24 12.96
N ARG A 71 7.06 -8.22 12.41
CA ARG A 71 5.58 -8.26 12.46
C ARG A 71 5.05 -8.25 13.88
N GLU A 72 5.66 -9.02 14.77
CA GLU A 72 5.31 -9.10 16.20
C GLU A 72 5.56 -7.77 16.95
N ASP A 73 6.42 -6.91 16.43
CA ASP A 73 6.78 -5.63 17.04
C ASP A 73 5.96 -4.46 16.50
N GLN A 74 5.34 -4.60 15.32
CA GLN A 74 4.68 -3.50 14.62
C GLN A 74 3.63 -2.80 15.49
N VAL A 75 2.67 -3.53 16.06
CA VAL A 75 1.61 -2.94 16.91
C VAL A 75 2.23 -2.21 18.10
N ARG A 76 3.16 -2.86 18.81
CA ARG A 76 3.80 -2.30 20.00
C ARG A 76 4.60 -1.04 19.70
N VAL A 77 5.41 -1.06 18.65
CA VAL A 77 6.29 0.07 18.28
C VAL A 77 5.46 1.25 17.78
N LEU A 78 4.48 1.01 16.89
CA LEU A 78 3.64 2.08 16.36
C LEU A 78 2.74 2.71 17.42
N SER A 79 2.08 1.90 18.26
CA SER A 79 1.25 2.41 19.36
C SER A 79 2.06 3.30 20.29
N LYS A 80 3.24 2.84 20.72
CA LYS A 80 4.11 3.60 21.63
C LYS A 80 4.59 4.91 21.00
N ALA A 81 4.96 4.89 19.72
CA ALA A 81 5.39 6.10 19.01
C ALA A 81 4.24 7.11 18.89
N LEU A 82 3.04 6.67 18.51
CA LEU A 82 1.84 7.50 18.41
C LEU A 82 1.42 8.09 19.77
N GLU A 83 1.41 7.29 20.83
CA GLU A 83 1.13 7.76 22.20
C GLU A 83 2.14 8.81 22.65
N LYS A 84 3.44 8.59 22.40
CA LYS A 84 4.50 9.50 22.82
C LYS A 84 4.43 10.87 22.15
N VAL A 85 3.95 10.93 20.92
CA VAL A 85 3.67 12.21 20.23
C VAL A 85 2.28 12.76 20.53
N GLY A 86 1.48 12.07 21.36
CA GLY A 86 0.15 12.48 21.77
C GLY A 86 -0.91 12.32 20.67
N LEU A 87 -0.81 11.28 19.85
CA LEU A 87 -1.83 10.84 18.88
C LEU A 87 -2.61 9.63 19.43
N VAL A 88 -2.99 9.71 20.71
CA VAL A 88 -3.66 8.62 21.44
C VAL A 88 -4.99 8.22 20.76
N GLU A 89 -5.75 9.20 20.26
CA GLU A 89 -7.01 8.97 19.54
C GLU A 89 -6.83 8.06 18.32
N VAL A 90 -5.71 8.18 17.60
CA VAL A 90 -5.39 7.32 16.44
C VAL A 90 -5.08 5.89 16.89
N VAL A 91 -4.44 5.73 18.05
CA VAL A 91 -4.19 4.41 18.64
C VAL A 91 -5.51 3.76 19.04
N GLU A 92 -6.39 4.50 19.71
CA GLU A 92 -7.69 4.00 20.15
C GLU A 92 -8.61 3.63 18.98
N GLU A 93 -8.58 4.42 17.91
CA GLU A 93 -9.45 4.21 16.74
C GLU A 93 -8.97 3.06 15.86
N TYR A 94 -7.66 2.90 15.66
CA TYR A 94 -7.12 2.01 14.63
C TYR A 94 -6.31 0.82 15.17
N LEU A 95 -5.76 0.91 16.38
CA LEU A 95 -4.85 -0.10 16.94
C LEU A 95 -5.42 -0.82 18.17
N LEU A 96 -6.42 -0.25 18.85
CA LEU A 96 -7.15 -0.96 19.89
C LEU A 96 -8.28 -1.79 19.29
N VAL A 97 -8.34 -3.06 19.66
CA VAL A 97 -9.55 -3.86 19.50
C VAL A 97 -10.53 -3.34 20.53
N ARG A 98 -11.63 -2.68 20.11
CA ARG A 98 -12.79 -2.54 20.99
C ARG A 98 -13.33 -3.93 21.26
N ASP A 99 -12.98 -4.51 22.41
CA ASP A 99 -13.75 -5.60 22.99
C ASP A 99 -15.11 -5.04 23.40
N VAL A 100 -16.06 -5.00 22.47
CA VAL A 100 -17.47 -4.89 22.82
C VAL A 100 -18.00 -6.30 22.94
N ALA A 101 -17.75 -6.91 24.08
CA ALA A 101 -18.55 -8.03 24.56
C ALA A 101 -19.43 -7.51 25.71
N ASP A 102 -20.73 -7.73 25.51
CA ASP A 102 -21.81 -7.81 26.52
C ASP A 102 -22.68 -6.57 26.81
N GLY A 103 -23.90 -6.60 26.26
CA GLY A 103 -25.11 -6.47 27.07
C GLY A 103 -25.99 -5.22 26.94
N SER A 104 -27.24 -5.44 26.50
CA SER A 104 -28.48 -4.60 26.67
C SER A 104 -28.63 -3.41 25.69
N GLU A 105 -29.69 -3.15 24.93
CA GLU A 105 -31.13 -3.52 24.87
C GLU A 105 -31.64 -3.07 23.46
N GLN A 106 -32.22 -3.94 22.61
CA GLN A 106 -33.67 -4.23 22.41
C GLN A 106 -34.33 -3.50 21.19
N PRO A 107 -35.52 -3.90 20.69
CA PRO A 107 -35.66 -4.46 19.32
C PRO A 107 -36.73 -3.78 18.42
N LEU A 108 -36.95 -4.40 17.24
CA LEU A 108 -38.11 -4.36 16.34
C LEU A 108 -38.26 -3.18 15.37
N GLY A 109 -38.47 -3.52 14.10
CA GLY A 109 -38.89 -2.61 13.04
C GLY A 109 -38.75 -3.23 11.65
N GLU A 110 -39.64 -4.16 11.31
CA GLU A 110 -39.81 -4.76 9.99
C GLU A 110 -40.01 -3.70 8.89
N SER A 111 -39.43 -3.91 7.71
CA SER A 111 -40.21 -4.13 6.47
C SER A 111 -39.31 -4.09 5.22
N ASN A 112 -39.22 -5.27 4.58
CA ASN A 112 -39.31 -5.53 3.15
C ASN A 112 -38.87 -4.44 2.15
N SER A 113 -37.94 -4.81 1.27
CA SER A 113 -38.25 -4.89 -0.16
C SER A 113 -37.18 -5.66 -0.92
N ALA A 114 -37.62 -6.71 -1.59
CA ALA A 114 -36.85 -7.43 -2.59
C ALA A 114 -36.41 -6.47 -3.70
N SER A 115 -35.13 -6.54 -4.07
CA SER A 115 -34.72 -6.19 -5.42
C SER A 115 -33.65 -7.17 -5.86
N ASN A 116 -34.08 -8.09 -6.71
CA ASN A 116 -33.22 -8.98 -7.47
C ASN A 116 -32.27 -8.14 -8.31
N GLN A 117 -30.96 -8.25 -8.08
CA GLN A 117 -29.98 -8.05 -9.14
C GLN A 117 -28.96 -9.16 -9.13
N ALA A 118 -28.85 -9.75 -10.32
CA ALA A 118 -28.04 -10.87 -10.76
C ALA A 118 -26.67 -10.98 -10.06
N GLU A 119 -26.34 -12.20 -9.66
CA GLU A 119 -24.97 -12.58 -9.36
C GLU A 119 -24.05 -12.25 -10.56
N PRO A 120 -22.99 -11.45 -10.38
CA PRO A 120 -21.86 -11.53 -11.27
C PRO A 120 -21.12 -12.82 -10.90
N VAL A 121 -21.17 -13.76 -11.84
CA VAL A 121 -20.29 -14.93 -11.99
C VAL A 121 -19.05 -14.81 -11.11
N ARG A 122 -18.99 -15.63 -10.05
CA ARG A 122 -17.79 -15.80 -9.22
C ARG A 122 -16.63 -16.18 -10.14
N SER A 123 -15.81 -15.19 -10.48
CA SER A 123 -14.51 -15.42 -11.08
C SER A 123 -13.71 -16.23 -10.05
N SER A 124 -13.42 -17.48 -10.38
CA SER A 124 -12.64 -18.43 -9.58
C SER A 124 -11.17 -18.01 -9.40
N LYS A 125 -10.86 -16.71 -9.35
CA LYS A 125 -9.55 -16.24 -8.92
C LYS A 125 -9.41 -16.59 -7.44
N GLY A 126 -8.35 -17.31 -7.09
CA GLY A 126 -8.05 -17.74 -5.71
C GLY A 126 -8.01 -16.56 -4.72
N ASN A 127 -7.76 -16.84 -3.44
CA ASN A 127 -7.62 -15.74 -2.49
C ASN A 127 -6.37 -14.93 -2.83
N ARG A 128 -6.56 -13.64 -3.15
CA ARG A 128 -5.46 -12.70 -3.39
C ARG A 128 -4.56 -12.65 -2.15
N ILE A 129 -3.25 -12.79 -2.35
CA ILE A 129 -2.28 -12.91 -1.24
C ILE A 129 -2.27 -11.64 -0.39
N ASN A 130 -2.33 -10.47 -1.04
CA ASN A 130 -2.31 -9.15 -0.40
C ASN A 130 -3.22 -8.16 -1.15
N HIS A 131 -3.68 -7.12 -0.44
CA HIS A 131 -4.39 -5.99 -1.08
C HIS A 131 -3.42 -5.01 -1.78
N TYR A 132 -2.16 -4.94 -1.34
CA TYR A 132 -1.09 -4.11 -1.88
C TYR A 132 0.14 -4.93 -2.23
N VAL A 133 0.91 -4.43 -3.19
CA VAL A 133 2.05 -5.15 -3.78
C VAL A 133 3.26 -5.03 -2.86
N SER A 134 3.75 -6.16 -2.37
CA SER A 134 4.94 -6.22 -1.52
C SER A 134 6.23 -6.06 -2.33
N GLN A 135 7.33 -5.72 -1.66
CA GLN A 135 8.65 -5.66 -2.29
C GLN A 135 9.07 -7.01 -2.91
N GLU A 136 8.66 -8.13 -2.31
CA GLU A 136 8.93 -9.47 -2.85
C GLU A 136 8.16 -9.70 -4.16
N GLN A 137 6.91 -9.24 -4.24
CA GLN A 137 6.11 -9.31 -5.46
C GLN A 137 6.72 -8.43 -6.57
N LEU A 138 7.17 -7.22 -6.25
CA LEU A 138 7.90 -6.36 -7.20
C LEU A 138 9.19 -7.02 -7.70
N ASN A 139 9.95 -7.68 -6.81
CA ASN A 139 11.16 -8.40 -7.17
C ASN A 139 10.85 -9.55 -8.14
N LYS A 140 9.79 -10.32 -7.88
CA LYS A 140 9.36 -11.42 -8.77
C LYS A 140 8.95 -10.89 -10.14
N ILE A 141 8.11 -9.85 -10.18
CA ILE A 141 7.68 -9.22 -11.43
C ILE A 141 8.91 -8.75 -12.21
N SER A 142 9.81 -7.99 -11.59
CA SER A 142 11.00 -7.48 -12.29
C SER A 142 11.86 -8.57 -12.95
N ARG A 143 11.88 -9.78 -12.37
CA ARG A 143 12.67 -10.92 -12.86
C ARG A 143 11.98 -11.71 -13.97
N GLU A 144 10.67 -11.85 -13.88
CA GLU A 144 9.87 -12.74 -14.74
C GLU A 144 9.13 -11.97 -15.85
N PHE A 145 9.14 -10.63 -15.81
CA PHE A 145 8.42 -9.81 -16.76
C PHE A 145 8.99 -9.89 -18.20
N PRO A 146 8.15 -10.11 -19.23
CA PRO A 146 8.59 -10.15 -20.61
C PRO A 146 9.16 -8.81 -21.08
N ASN A 147 10.39 -8.82 -21.61
CA ASN A 147 11.06 -7.61 -22.07
C ASN A 147 10.32 -6.93 -23.23
N GLU A 148 9.63 -7.70 -24.09
CA GLU A 148 8.83 -7.15 -25.20
C GLU A 148 7.68 -6.25 -24.72
N ASN A 149 7.17 -6.48 -23.51
CA ASN A 149 6.03 -5.74 -22.95
C ASN A 149 6.48 -4.55 -22.08
N PHE A 150 7.79 -4.30 -21.98
CA PHE A 150 8.36 -3.29 -21.07
C PHE A 150 7.82 -1.88 -21.36
N GLU A 151 7.78 -1.49 -22.64
CA GLU A 151 7.34 -0.16 -23.04
C GLU A 151 5.83 0.04 -22.81
N SER A 152 5.01 -0.93 -23.23
CA SER A 152 3.55 -0.88 -23.06
C SER A 152 3.16 -0.84 -21.57
N PHE A 153 3.85 -1.64 -20.74
CA PHE A 153 3.61 -1.66 -19.30
C PHE A 153 4.07 -0.39 -18.60
N SER A 154 5.22 0.17 -18.99
CA SER A 154 5.70 1.45 -18.47
C SER A 154 4.69 2.58 -18.70
N LEU A 155 4.09 2.62 -19.89
CA LEU A 155 3.04 3.58 -20.24
C LEU A 155 1.80 3.42 -19.37
N LYS A 156 1.36 2.18 -19.07
CA LYS A 156 0.22 1.90 -18.18
C LYS A 156 0.50 2.32 -16.74
N LEU A 157 1.75 2.18 -16.30
CA LEU A 157 2.22 2.72 -15.02
C LEU A 157 2.41 4.25 -15.04
N GLY A 158 2.04 4.93 -16.13
CA GLY A 158 2.11 6.38 -16.24
C GLY A 158 3.53 6.92 -16.39
N ILE A 159 4.45 6.11 -16.92
CA ILE A 159 5.80 6.53 -17.32
C ILE A 159 5.83 6.62 -18.84
N GLY A 160 6.14 7.81 -19.38
CA GLY A 160 6.18 8.02 -20.83
C GLY A 160 7.27 7.19 -21.51
N ALA A 161 7.09 6.83 -22.78
CA ALA A 161 8.04 6.00 -23.54
C ALA A 161 9.48 6.55 -23.52
N ASN A 162 9.66 7.86 -23.67
CA ASN A 162 10.97 8.51 -23.59
C ASN A 162 11.61 8.38 -22.20
N GLN A 163 10.81 8.50 -21.14
CA GLN A 163 11.29 8.34 -19.76
C GLN A 163 11.66 6.87 -19.49
N ALA A 164 10.83 5.93 -19.92
CA ALA A 164 11.11 4.50 -19.80
C ALA A 164 12.39 4.11 -20.55
N ASN A 165 12.60 4.63 -21.76
CA ASN A 165 13.83 4.41 -22.52
C ASN A 165 15.05 5.05 -21.84
N ASN A 166 14.94 6.26 -21.28
CA ASN A 166 16.02 6.87 -20.51
C ASN A 166 16.41 6.04 -19.29
N ILE A 167 15.42 5.50 -18.56
CA ILE A 167 15.66 4.58 -17.44
C ILE A 167 16.34 3.30 -17.93
N LEU A 168 15.90 2.75 -19.06
CA LEU A 168 16.50 1.54 -19.64
C LEU A 168 17.96 1.78 -20.05
N VAL A 169 18.27 2.91 -20.68
CA VAL A 169 19.64 3.32 -21.04
C VAL A 169 20.49 3.55 -19.80
N LYS A 170 19.96 4.22 -18.77
CA LYS A 170 20.61 4.42 -17.46
C LYS A 170 21.05 3.10 -16.82
N HIS A 171 20.26 2.04 -17.01
CA HIS A 171 20.57 0.70 -16.52
C HIS A 171 21.28 -0.19 -17.55
N CYS A 172 21.89 0.36 -18.59
CA CYS A 172 22.62 -0.39 -19.61
C CYS A 172 21.79 -1.50 -20.29
N LYS A 173 20.49 -1.22 -20.53
CA LYS A 173 19.51 -2.19 -21.04
C LYS A 173 19.27 -3.39 -20.12
N ASP A 174 19.58 -3.29 -18.82
CA ASP A 174 19.13 -4.22 -17.79
C ASP A 174 17.64 -3.96 -17.50
N TYR A 175 16.78 -4.65 -18.26
CA TYR A 175 15.32 -4.55 -18.17
C TYR A 175 14.80 -4.80 -16.75
N ARG A 176 15.41 -5.73 -16.02
CA ARG A 176 15.01 -6.03 -14.64
C ARG A 176 15.23 -4.82 -13.72
N LYS A 177 16.42 -4.20 -13.76
CA LYS A 177 16.70 -3.01 -12.95
C LYS A 177 15.87 -1.81 -13.37
N ALA A 178 15.69 -1.62 -14.68
CA ALA A 178 14.85 -0.56 -15.21
C ALA A 178 13.38 -0.72 -14.78
N LEU A 179 12.85 -1.94 -14.86
CA LEU A 179 11.49 -2.25 -14.48
C LEU A 179 11.27 -2.12 -12.97
N MET A 180 12.25 -2.53 -12.16
CA MET A 180 12.22 -2.30 -10.72
C MET A 180 12.14 -0.81 -10.39
N GLU A 181 12.91 0.05 -11.06
CA GLU A 181 12.85 1.50 -10.86
C GLU A 181 11.46 2.06 -11.21
N ILE A 182 10.86 1.61 -12.32
CA ILE A 182 9.52 2.01 -12.76
C ILE A 182 8.44 1.55 -11.78
N LEU A 183 8.50 0.29 -11.33
CA LEU A 183 7.57 -0.28 -10.36
C LEU A 183 7.66 0.43 -9.00
N MET A 184 8.87 0.76 -8.55
CA MET A 184 9.09 1.53 -7.33
C MET A 184 8.53 2.94 -7.46
N ALA A 185 8.77 3.61 -8.59
CA ALA A 185 8.20 4.94 -8.86
C ALA A 185 6.67 4.93 -8.85
N TRP A 186 6.06 3.90 -9.47
CA TRP A 186 4.61 3.70 -9.42
C TRP A 186 4.11 3.42 -8.01
N LYS A 187 4.70 2.45 -7.29
CA LYS A 187 4.31 2.11 -5.90
C LYS A 187 4.40 3.33 -4.99
N ASN A 188 5.43 4.16 -5.16
CA ASN A 188 5.59 5.39 -4.39
C ASN A 188 4.52 6.43 -4.68
N ARG A 189 4.00 6.47 -5.93
CA ARG A 189 2.94 7.42 -6.34
C ARG A 189 1.55 6.95 -5.93
N THR A 190 1.26 5.66 -6.03
CA THR A 190 -0.10 5.10 -5.88
C THR A 190 -0.30 4.29 -4.60
N SER A 191 0.74 4.10 -3.80
CA SER A 191 0.80 3.11 -2.70
C SER A 191 0.76 1.65 -3.16
N GLY A 192 0.78 1.40 -4.48
CA GLY A 192 0.89 0.06 -5.06
C GLY A 192 -0.28 -0.89 -4.81
N PRO A 193 -1.54 -0.54 -5.10
CA PRO A 193 -2.67 -1.46 -4.98
C PRO A 193 -2.54 -2.64 -5.96
N CYS A 194 -2.81 -3.85 -5.49
CA CYS A 194 -2.73 -5.05 -6.32
C CYS A 194 -3.74 -5.02 -7.48
N GLN A 195 -4.90 -4.38 -7.31
CA GLN A 195 -5.91 -4.30 -8.36
C GLN A 195 -5.39 -3.55 -9.59
N ASP A 196 -4.84 -2.36 -9.40
CA ASP A 196 -4.29 -1.56 -10.50
C ASP A 196 -3.17 -2.32 -11.20
N LEU A 197 -2.29 -2.99 -10.43
CA LEU A 197 -1.22 -3.79 -10.99
C LEU A 197 -1.74 -4.97 -11.82
N GLU A 198 -2.80 -5.66 -11.38
CA GLU A 198 -3.45 -6.72 -12.16
C GLU A 198 -3.99 -6.20 -13.48
N ASP A 199 -4.67 -5.05 -13.44
CA ASP A 199 -5.23 -4.44 -14.64
C ASP A 199 -4.12 -4.04 -15.61
N TYR A 200 -2.98 -3.54 -15.11
CA TYR A 200 -1.82 -3.19 -15.92
C TYR A 200 -1.07 -4.42 -16.48
N LEU A 201 -0.92 -5.49 -15.69
CA LEU A 201 -0.31 -6.75 -16.12
C LEU A 201 -1.18 -7.42 -17.18
N SER A 202 -2.51 -7.41 -17.02
CA SER A 202 -3.45 -7.95 -18.00
C SER A 202 -3.38 -7.14 -19.30
N ALA A 203 -3.45 -5.82 -19.20
CA ALA A 203 -3.41 -4.94 -20.37
C ALA A 203 -2.06 -4.93 -21.11
N SER A 204 -0.98 -5.44 -20.49
CA SER A 204 0.33 -5.57 -21.11
C SER A 204 0.63 -6.97 -21.62
N GLY A 205 -0.32 -7.92 -21.52
CA GLY A 205 -0.13 -9.29 -21.98
C GLY A 205 0.76 -10.14 -21.05
N ALA A 206 0.94 -9.71 -19.80
CA ALA A 206 1.70 -10.43 -18.77
C ALA A 206 0.76 -11.13 -17.75
N GLU A 207 -0.35 -11.68 -18.26
CA GLU A 207 -1.41 -12.31 -17.45
C GLU A 207 -0.90 -13.51 -16.63
N ASP A 208 0.06 -14.26 -17.17
CA ASP A 208 0.65 -15.43 -16.50
C ASP A 208 1.32 -15.07 -15.16
N LEU A 209 1.81 -13.84 -15.02
CA LEU A 209 2.43 -13.36 -13.79
C LEU A 209 1.40 -13.09 -12.68
N ILE A 210 0.15 -12.81 -13.05
CA ILE A 210 -0.91 -12.45 -12.10
C ILE A 210 -1.18 -13.62 -11.17
N ALA A 211 -1.42 -14.81 -11.73
CA ALA A 211 -1.74 -15.99 -10.96
C ALA A 211 -0.58 -16.43 -10.05
N ASN A 212 0.66 -16.35 -10.54
CA ASN A 212 1.85 -16.81 -9.81
C ASN A 212 2.28 -15.83 -8.68
N ILE A 213 2.03 -14.53 -8.85
CA ILE A 213 2.60 -13.50 -7.98
C ILE A 213 1.55 -12.91 -7.03
N LEU A 214 0.28 -12.79 -7.47
CA LEU A 214 -0.76 -12.05 -6.74
C LEU A 214 -1.77 -12.98 -6.06
N TYR A 215 -1.82 -14.24 -6.44
CA TYR A 215 -2.81 -15.22 -5.97
C TYR A 215 -2.14 -16.49 -5.43
N ARG A 216 -2.82 -17.19 -4.52
CA ARG A 216 -2.42 -18.49 -3.97
C ARG A 216 -3.54 -19.50 -4.08
#